data_AF-A0A967MI50-F1
#
_entry.id   AF-A0A967MI50-F1
#
_cell.length_a   1.000
_cell.length_b   1.000
_cell.length_c   1.000
_cell.angle_alpha   90.00
_cell.angle_beta   90.00
_cell.angle_gamma   90.00
#
_symmetry.space_group_name_H-M   'P 1'
#
loop_
_entity.id
_entity.type
_entity.pdbx_description
1 polymer ?
#
loop_
_entity_poly.entity_id
_entity_poly.type
_entity_poly.pdbx_seq_one_letter_code
_entity_poly.pdbx_strand_id
1 'polypeptide(L)'
;MAPEDGVLNVWVGPADRPSEAGAVTHDRDRGIRTYSFCHDDRTLVYLQDTEGDENWRLYALDLASGESQLVTPGTDVHAMVLAHNRWHPTSMLVGLNADNPQLHDVYRYDLAAGTLEKVEANPGYAAWLIDSDLRVRGGFAMTDDGGGVTLL
;
A
#
# COMPACT_ATOMS: atom_id res chain seq x y z
N MET A 1 -8.16 3.67 -15.09
CA MET A 1 -8.18 2.20 -15.17
C MET A 1 -9.04 1.78 -16.35
N ALA A 2 -8.63 0.73 -17.05
CA ALA A 2 -9.42 0.10 -18.11
C ALA A 2 -9.03 -1.39 -18.22
N PRO A 3 -9.89 -2.25 -18.81
CA PRO A 3 -9.54 -3.64 -19.05
C PRO A 3 -8.44 -3.79 -20.11
N GLU A 4 -7.45 -4.64 -19.84
CA GLU A 4 -6.52 -5.21 -20.82
C GLU A 4 -6.85 -6.70 -20.94
N ASP A 5 -7.24 -7.15 -22.13
CA ASP A 5 -7.74 -8.51 -22.39
C ASP A 5 -8.85 -8.97 -21.41
N GLY A 6 -9.74 -8.05 -21.04
CA GLY A 6 -10.87 -8.30 -20.15
C GLY A 6 -10.57 -8.20 -18.65
N VAL A 7 -9.30 -7.97 -18.26
CA VAL A 7 -8.87 -7.86 -16.86
C VAL A 7 -8.49 -6.42 -16.51
N LEU A 8 -9.02 -5.90 -15.40
CA LEU A 8 -8.86 -4.51 -15.02
C LEU A 8 -7.39 -4.18 -14.68
N ASN A 9 -6.83 -3.18 -15.37
CA ASN A 9 -5.46 -2.72 -15.16
C ASN A 9 -5.40 -1.21 -14.94
N VAL A 10 -4.26 -0.75 -14.43
CA VAL A 10 -3.94 0.68 -14.29
C VAL A 10 -3.39 1.18 -15.62
N TRP A 11 -3.91 2.33 -16.05
CA TRP A 11 -3.55 2.97 -17.31
C TRP A 11 -3.06 4.38 -17.02
N VAL A 12 -1.96 4.78 -17.66
CA VAL A 12 -1.31 6.08 -17.49
C VAL A 12 -1.07 6.72 -18.86
N GLY A 13 -1.28 8.02 -18.94
CA GLY A 13 -1.06 8.81 -20.15
C GLY A 13 -1.14 10.31 -19.88
N PRO A 14 -0.87 11.14 -20.89
CA PRO A 14 -0.97 12.59 -20.76
C PRO A 14 -2.38 13.02 -20.37
N ALA A 15 -2.49 13.92 -19.39
CA ALA A 15 -3.78 14.42 -18.91
C ALA A 15 -4.58 15.17 -19.99
N ASP A 16 -3.89 15.78 -20.95
CA ASP A 16 -4.48 16.50 -22.08
C ASP A 16 -4.80 15.60 -23.29
N ARG A 17 -4.28 14.36 -23.31
CA ARG A 17 -4.49 13.37 -24.38
C ARG A 17 -4.80 11.98 -23.81
N PRO A 18 -5.96 11.78 -23.15
CA PRO A 18 -6.30 10.50 -22.52
C PRO A 18 -6.35 9.31 -23.48
N SER A 19 -6.56 9.55 -24.79
CA SER A 19 -6.52 8.52 -25.82
C SER A 19 -5.12 7.90 -26.04
N GLU A 20 -4.06 8.56 -25.55
CA GLU A 20 -2.69 8.05 -25.58
C GLU A 20 -2.31 7.27 -24.32
N ALA A 21 -3.25 7.07 -23.38
CA ALA A 21 -2.99 6.26 -22.21
C ALA A 21 -2.72 4.80 -22.59
N GLY A 22 -1.72 4.21 -21.94
CA GLY A 22 -1.39 2.78 -22.05
C GLY A 22 -1.50 2.09 -20.70
N ALA A 23 -1.72 0.78 -20.71
CA ALA A 23 -1.63 -0.04 -19.52
C ALA A 23 -0.19 -0.01 -18.97
N VAL A 24 -0.04 0.28 -17.67
CA VAL A 24 1.24 0.19 -16.96
C VAL A 24 1.33 -1.05 -16.08
N THR A 25 0.19 -1.65 -15.76
CA THR A 25 0.12 -2.96 -15.13
C THR A 25 -0.47 -3.96 -16.11
N HIS A 26 -0.11 -5.24 -15.96
CA HIS A 26 -0.49 -6.30 -16.88
C HIS A 26 -1.03 -7.52 -16.14
N ASP A 27 -1.84 -7.32 -15.10
CA ASP A 27 -2.49 -8.42 -14.41
C ASP A 27 -3.47 -9.14 -15.35
N ARG A 28 -3.47 -10.47 -15.28
CA ARG A 28 -4.24 -11.36 -16.16
C ARG A 28 -5.27 -12.20 -15.43
N ASP A 29 -5.44 -11.97 -14.13
CA ASP A 29 -6.32 -12.77 -13.30
C ASP A 29 -7.45 -11.92 -12.69
N ARG A 30 -7.21 -11.30 -11.52
CA ARG A 30 -8.28 -10.67 -10.73
C ARG A 30 -8.51 -9.20 -11.09
N GLY A 31 -7.51 -8.53 -11.64
CA GLY A 31 -7.42 -7.12 -11.91
C GLY A 31 -7.02 -6.28 -10.68
N ILE A 32 -6.40 -5.14 -10.95
CA ILE A 32 -5.93 -4.20 -9.93
C ILE A 32 -7.01 -3.15 -9.67
N ARG A 33 -7.40 -3.02 -8.39
CA ARG A 33 -8.48 -2.11 -7.94
C ARG A 33 -8.00 -1.02 -7.00
N THR A 34 -6.95 -1.28 -6.24
CA THR A 34 -6.39 -0.35 -5.26
C THR A 34 -4.99 0.04 -5.69
N TYR A 35 -4.81 1.31 -6.03
CA TYR A 35 -3.54 1.88 -6.45
C TYR A 35 -3.45 3.35 -6.06
N SER A 36 -2.24 3.90 -6.07
CA SER A 36 -1.99 5.32 -5.83
C SER A 36 -0.70 5.76 -6.52
N PHE A 37 -0.71 6.97 -7.09
CA PHE A 37 0.51 7.64 -7.51
C PHE A 37 1.22 8.18 -6.27
N CYS A 38 2.52 7.92 -6.18
CA CYS A 38 3.34 8.45 -5.10
C CYS A 38 3.75 9.89 -5.40
N HIS A 39 4.24 10.58 -4.37
CA HIS A 39 4.67 11.98 -4.47
C HIS A 39 6.10 12.17 -4.97
N ASP A 40 6.73 11.13 -5.52
CA ASP A 40 8.12 11.11 -6.03
C ASP A 40 8.22 11.24 -7.56
N ASP A 41 7.11 11.55 -8.23
CA ASP A 41 6.96 11.68 -9.69
C ASP A 41 7.36 10.43 -10.50
N ARG A 42 7.53 9.28 -9.84
CA ARG A 42 8.11 8.07 -10.45
C ARG A 42 7.33 6.81 -10.12
N THR A 43 6.80 6.71 -8.91
CA THR A 43 6.32 5.44 -8.38
C THR A 43 4.80 5.38 -8.36
N LEU A 44 4.25 4.27 -8.83
CA LEU A 44 2.86 3.88 -8.61
C LEU A 44 2.84 2.67 -7.68
N VAL A 45 2.13 2.76 -6.56
CA VAL A 45 1.90 1.59 -5.70
C VAL A 45 0.53 0.98 -5.97
N TYR A 46 0.42 -0.33 -5.83
CA TYR A 46 -0.85 -1.02 -5.93
C TYR A 46 -0.90 -2.24 -5.01
N LEU A 47 -2.11 -2.59 -4.57
CA LEU A 47 -2.38 -3.81 -3.81
C LEU A 47 -2.95 -4.88 -4.74
N GLN A 48 -2.45 -6.10 -4.59
CA GLN A 48 -2.89 -7.24 -5.38
C GLN A 48 -3.04 -8.48 -4.50
N ASP A 49 -4.13 -9.20 -4.73
CA ASP A 49 -4.37 -10.58 -4.30
C ASP A 49 -4.24 -11.46 -5.56
N THR A 50 -3.44 -12.53 -5.48
CA THR A 50 -3.12 -13.40 -6.64
C THR A 50 -3.97 -14.67 -6.69
N GLU A 51 -4.76 -15.01 -5.67
CA GLU A 51 -5.49 -16.30 -5.63
C GLU A 51 -6.90 -16.22 -5.01
N GLY A 52 -7.38 -15.04 -4.64
CA GLY A 52 -8.63 -14.91 -3.90
C GLY A 52 -8.53 -15.24 -2.43
N ASP A 53 -7.31 -15.24 -1.88
CA ASP A 53 -7.02 -15.57 -0.49
C ASP A 53 -7.16 -14.37 0.45
N GLU A 54 -7.47 -13.18 -0.09
CA GLU A 54 -7.55 -11.91 0.63
C GLU A 54 -6.21 -11.45 1.23
N ASN A 55 -5.10 -12.09 0.85
CA ASN A 55 -3.74 -11.68 1.22
C ASN A 55 -3.23 -10.60 0.26
N TRP A 56 -3.69 -9.37 0.51
CA TRP A 56 -3.29 -8.19 -0.25
C TRP A 56 -1.80 -7.90 -0.07
N ARG A 57 -1.03 -8.02 -1.15
CA ARG A 57 0.40 -7.68 -1.19
C ARG A 57 0.62 -6.33 -1.85
N LEU A 58 1.59 -5.58 -1.34
CA LEU A 58 1.97 -4.28 -1.88
C LEU A 58 3.03 -4.45 -2.96
N TYR A 59 2.78 -3.85 -4.12
CA TYR A 59 3.71 -3.73 -5.23
C TYR A 59 4.04 -2.26 -5.48
N ALA A 60 5.28 -2.00 -5.88
CA ALA A 60 5.74 -0.71 -6.35
C ALA A 60 6.14 -0.83 -7.81
N LEU A 61 5.54 0.00 -8.67
CA LEU A 61 5.80 0.09 -10.08
C LEU A 61 6.56 1.37 -10.41
N ASP A 62 7.66 1.20 -11.11
CA ASP A 62 8.43 2.29 -11.70
C ASP A 62 7.78 2.75 -13.01
N LEU A 63 7.28 3.99 -13.06
CA LEU A 63 6.59 4.51 -14.25
C LEU A 63 7.54 4.75 -15.43
N ALA A 64 8.85 4.83 -15.21
CA ALA A 64 9.82 5.06 -16.27
C ALA A 64 10.26 3.74 -16.94
N SER A 65 10.49 2.68 -16.17
CA SER A 65 10.85 1.36 -16.71
C SER A 65 9.65 0.45 -16.96
N GLY A 66 8.52 0.68 -16.31
CA GLY A 66 7.36 -0.23 -16.30
C GLY A 66 7.58 -1.48 -15.44
N GLU A 67 8.67 -1.57 -14.70
CA GLU A 67 8.97 -2.72 -13.85
C GLU A 67 8.21 -2.62 -12.52
N SER A 68 7.67 -3.76 -12.08
CA SER A 68 6.99 -3.88 -10.80
C SER A 68 7.79 -4.76 -9.85
N GLN A 69 7.91 -4.32 -8.60
CA GLN A 69 8.58 -5.02 -7.52
C GLN A 69 7.58 -5.34 -6.39
N LEU A 70 7.60 -6.59 -5.92
CA LEU A 70 6.91 -6.96 -4.69
C LEU A 70 7.62 -6.32 -3.49
N VAL A 71 6.88 -5.53 -2.70
CA VAL A 71 7.41 -4.82 -1.52
C VAL A 71 7.29 -5.66 -0.26
N THR A 72 6.18 -6.36 -0.08
CA THR A 72 5.89 -7.11 1.14
C THR A 72 6.54 -8.49 1.14
N PRO A 73 7.08 -8.96 2.29
CA PRO A 73 7.66 -10.29 2.40
C PRO A 73 6.59 -11.38 2.48
N GLY A 74 6.89 -12.56 1.96
CA GLY A 74 6.04 -13.74 2.09
C GLY A 74 4.78 -13.72 1.23
N THR A 75 3.98 -14.78 1.37
CA THR A 75 2.73 -14.98 0.61
C THR A 75 1.49 -14.91 1.49
N ASP A 76 1.61 -15.14 2.80
CA ASP A 76 0.50 -15.15 3.76
C ASP A 76 0.49 -13.86 4.58
N VAL A 77 0.38 -12.73 3.88
CA VAL A 77 0.38 -11.40 4.49
C VAL A 77 -0.71 -10.52 3.89
N HIS A 78 -1.30 -9.72 4.75
CA HIS A 78 -2.22 -8.66 4.40
C HIS A 78 -1.56 -7.30 4.67
N ALA A 79 -1.28 -6.57 3.61
CA ALA A 79 -0.76 -5.21 3.64
C ALA A 79 -1.85 -4.16 3.45
N MET A 80 -1.65 -3.00 4.08
CA MET A 80 -2.42 -1.78 3.82
C MET A 80 -1.51 -0.56 3.85
N VAL A 81 -1.81 0.46 3.05
CA VAL A 81 -1.11 1.75 3.16
C VAL A 81 -1.72 2.51 4.34
N LEU A 82 -0.91 2.80 5.36
CA LEU A 82 -1.34 3.55 6.54
C LEU A 82 -1.22 5.07 6.32
N ALA A 83 -0.10 5.50 5.73
CA ALA A 83 0.14 6.90 5.45
C ALA A 83 1.16 7.10 4.32
N HIS A 84 0.88 8.02 3.42
CA HIS A 84 1.80 8.54 2.42
C HIS A 84 1.43 9.99 2.13
N ASN A 85 2.41 10.90 2.08
CA ASN A 85 2.13 12.31 1.88
C ASN A 85 3.28 13.05 1.18
N ARG A 86 2.97 14.24 0.67
CA ARG A 86 3.91 15.06 -0.10
C ARG A 86 5.08 15.66 0.68
N TRP A 87 5.01 15.70 2.02
CA TRP A 87 6.09 16.25 2.85
C TRP A 87 7.23 15.24 3.02
N HIS A 88 6.92 13.95 2.86
CA HIS A 88 7.87 12.84 2.85
C HIS A 88 7.67 12.00 1.58
N PRO A 89 8.01 12.54 0.40
CA PRO A 89 7.58 11.98 -0.88
C PRO A 89 8.14 10.58 -1.19
N THR A 90 9.26 10.20 -0.58
CA THR A 90 9.89 8.89 -0.74
C THR A 90 9.63 7.94 0.43
N SER A 91 8.75 8.31 1.37
CA SER A 91 8.44 7.50 2.54
C SER A 91 6.95 7.16 2.61
N MET A 92 6.67 5.91 2.94
CA MET A 92 5.32 5.40 3.13
C MET A 92 5.27 4.53 4.38
N LEU A 93 4.24 4.70 5.19
CA LEU A 93 3.94 3.76 6.27
C LEU A 93 2.96 2.70 5.75
N VAL A 94 3.32 1.45 5.96
CA VAL A 94 2.58 0.26 5.53
C VAL A 94 2.24 -0.55 6.77
N GLY A 95 0.98 -0.94 6.89
CA GLY A 95 0.50 -1.86 7.91
C GLY A 95 0.68 -3.29 7.39
N LEU A 96 1.32 -4.16 8.17
CA LEU A 96 1.56 -5.55 7.78
C LEU A 96 1.31 -6.50 8.96
N ASN A 97 0.57 -7.58 8.74
CA ASN A 97 0.20 -8.55 9.78
C ASN A 97 1.12 -9.80 9.82
N ALA A 98 2.39 -9.64 9.44
CA ALA A 98 3.33 -10.75 9.28
C ALA A 98 3.65 -11.47 10.61
N ASP A 99 3.67 -10.76 11.73
CA ASP A 99 3.96 -11.35 13.06
C ASP A 99 2.69 -11.88 13.75
N ASN A 100 1.53 -11.28 13.49
CA ASN A 100 0.24 -11.67 14.03
C ASN A 100 -0.87 -11.40 13.01
N PRO A 101 -1.59 -12.42 12.51
CA PRO A 101 -2.63 -12.25 11.48
C PRO A 101 -3.74 -11.26 11.85
N GLN A 102 -3.96 -11.01 13.14
CA GLN A 102 -5.01 -10.11 13.64
C GLN A 102 -4.58 -8.65 13.77
N LEU A 103 -3.29 -8.34 13.70
CA LEU A 103 -2.77 -7.00 13.99
C LEU A 103 -1.77 -6.55 12.92
N HIS A 104 -1.93 -5.32 12.44
CA HIS A 104 -0.98 -4.72 11.51
C HIS A 104 0.07 -3.92 12.25
N ASP A 105 1.30 -4.42 12.26
CA ASP A 105 2.49 -3.67 12.67
C ASP A 105 2.79 -2.55 11.67
N VAL A 106 3.50 -1.51 12.10
CA VAL A 106 3.90 -0.41 11.21
C VAL A 106 5.28 -0.71 10.63
N TYR A 107 5.33 -0.73 9.30
CA TYR A 107 6.55 -0.77 8.52
C TYR A 107 6.73 0.56 7.78
N ARG A 108 7.99 0.96 7.58
CA ARG A 108 8.36 2.07 6.70
C ARG A 108 8.91 1.50 5.39
N TYR A 109 8.27 1.87 4.29
CA TYR A 109 8.76 1.63 2.94
C TYR A 109 9.51 2.87 2.46
N ASP A 110 10.77 2.69 2.08
CA ASP A 110 11.56 3.69 1.34
C ASP A 110 11.41 3.41 -0.15
N LEU A 111 10.73 4.32 -0.85
CA LEU A 111 10.42 4.17 -2.28
C LEU A 111 11.70 4.23 -3.14
N ALA A 112 12.70 5.01 -2.72
CA ALA A 112 13.92 5.20 -3.50
C ALA A 112 14.90 4.04 -3.31
N ALA A 113 15.01 3.51 -2.10
CA ALA A 113 15.85 2.36 -1.78
C ALA A 113 15.17 1.02 -2.07
N GLY A 114 13.84 0.98 -2.16
CA GLY A 114 13.06 -0.24 -2.32
C GLY A 114 13.07 -1.12 -1.06
N THR A 115 13.29 -0.53 0.13
CA THR A 115 13.43 -1.27 1.39
C THR A 115 12.19 -1.13 2.28
N LEU A 116 11.82 -2.20 2.97
CA LEU A 116 10.70 -2.24 3.91
C LEU A 116 11.22 -2.65 5.30
N GLU A 117 11.06 -1.77 6.29
CA GLU A 117 11.59 -1.98 7.64
C GLU A 117 10.50 -1.83 8.70
N LYS A 118 10.42 -2.75 9.66
CA LYS A 118 9.48 -2.63 10.78
C LYS A 118 9.92 -1.48 11.68
N VAL A 119 9.01 -0.55 11.97
CA VAL A 119 9.29 0.62 12.81
C VAL A 119 8.50 0.64 14.11
N GLU A 120 7.35 -0.03 14.17
CA GLU A 120 6.55 -0.12 15.40
C GLU A 120 5.79 -1.46 15.44
N ALA A 121 5.76 -2.10 16.60
CA ALA A 121 4.93 -3.28 16.83
C ALA A 121 3.54 -2.87 17.31
N ASN A 122 2.49 -3.52 16.82
CA ASN A 122 1.12 -3.22 17.18
C ASN A 122 0.78 -3.82 18.56
N PRO A 123 0.51 -2.99 19.60
CA PRO A 123 0.20 -3.49 20.94
C PRO A 123 -1.25 -3.97 21.10
N GLY A 124 -2.07 -3.93 20.05
CA GLY A 124 -3.50 -4.26 20.08
C GLY A 124 -4.44 -3.19 19.52
N TYR A 125 -3.91 -2.25 18.74
CA TYR A 125 -4.67 -1.21 18.06
C TYR A 125 -5.37 -1.76 16.81
N ALA A 126 -6.64 -1.41 16.67
CA ALA A 126 -7.43 -1.64 15.48
C ALA A 126 -7.13 -0.60 14.37
N ALA A 127 -6.62 0.58 14.73
CA ALA A 127 -6.13 1.57 13.77
C ALA A 127 -5.01 2.43 14.37
N TRP A 128 -4.08 2.88 13.53
CA TRP A 128 -2.99 3.77 13.94
C TRP A 128 -3.36 5.24 13.80
N LEU A 129 -2.91 6.08 14.74
CA LEU A 129 -2.90 7.54 14.58
C LEU A 129 -1.50 7.96 14.13
N ILE A 130 -1.42 8.52 12.93
CA ILE A 130 -0.17 8.94 12.29
C ILE A 130 -0.28 10.42 11.94
N ASP A 131 0.75 11.20 12.24
CA ASP A 131 0.79 12.62 11.88
C ASP A 131 1.38 12.88 10.48
N SER A 132 1.39 14.15 10.06
CA SER A 132 1.93 14.55 8.77
C SER A 132 3.44 14.35 8.64
N ASP A 133 4.17 14.19 9.75
CA ASP A 133 5.59 13.88 9.76
C ASP A 133 5.87 12.35 9.71
N LEU A 134 4.83 11.55 9.43
CA LEU A 134 4.88 10.08 9.44
C LEU A 134 5.39 9.49 10.76
N ARG A 135 5.02 10.13 11.88
CA ARG A 135 5.26 9.60 13.22
C ARG A 135 3.99 8.97 13.76
N VAL A 136 4.14 7.78 14.33
CA VAL A 136 3.08 7.13 15.11
C VAL A 136 2.84 7.94 16.38
N ARG A 137 1.59 8.33 16.61
CA ARG A 137 1.14 9.12 17.76
C ARG A 137 0.20 8.35 18.67
N GLY A 138 0.09 7.04 18.48
CA GLY A 138 -0.82 6.17 19.20
C GLY A 138 -1.77 5.45 18.27
N GLY A 139 -2.94 5.07 18.77
CA GLY A 139 -3.89 4.26 18.03
C GLY A 139 -5.27 4.17 18.66
N PHE A 140 -6.20 3.63 17.90
CA PHE A 140 -7.54 3.30 18.35
C PHE A 140 -7.59 1.84 18.78
N ALA A 141 -8.07 1.59 19.99
CA ALA A 141 -8.25 0.25 20.55
C ALA A 141 -9.72 -0.01 20.84
N MET A 142 -10.14 -1.27 20.68
CA MET A 142 -11.45 -1.73 21.14
C MET A 142 -11.38 -2.03 22.64
N THR A 143 -12.45 -1.70 23.37
CA THR A 143 -12.61 -2.07 24.78
C THR A 143 -13.42 -3.37 24.90
N ASP A 144 -13.29 -4.06 26.03
CA ASP A 144 -13.95 -5.36 26.27
C ASP A 144 -15.49 -5.29 26.19
N ASP A 145 -16.08 -4.13 26.44
CA ASP A 145 -17.51 -3.86 26.33
C ASP A 145 -17.96 -3.52 24.90
N GLY A 146 -17.06 -3.62 23.91
CA GLY A 146 -17.32 -3.31 22.50
C GLY A 146 -17.24 -1.82 22.17
N GLY A 147 -16.86 -0.98 23.13
CA GLY A 147 -16.53 0.43 22.91
C GLY A 147 -15.18 0.64 22.21
N GLY A 148 -14.78 1.90 22.08
CA GLY A 148 -13.52 2.29 21.45
C GLY A 148 -12.85 3.44 22.17
N VAL A 149 -11.52 3.39 22.28
CA VAL A 149 -10.70 4.43 22.92
C VAL A 149 -9.54 4.82 22.02
N THR A 150 -9.26 6.13 21.96
CA THR A 150 -8.04 6.64 21.34
C THR A 150 -6.96 6.75 22.41
N LEU A 151 -5.82 6.13 22.14
CA LEU A 151 -4.64 6.13 22.99
C LEU A 151 -3.57 6.95 22.27
N LEU A 152 -2.90 7.87 22.99
CA LEU A 152 -1.91 8.81 22.48
C LEU A 152 -0.56 8.62 23.17
#